data_AF-A0A1F9CXH7-F1
#
_entry.id   AF-A0A1F9CXH7-F1
#
_cell.length_a   1.000
_cell.length_b   1.000
_cell.length_c   1.000
_cell.angle_alpha   90.00
_cell.angle_beta   90.00
_cell.angle_gamma   90.00
#
_symmetry.space_group_name_H-M   'P 1'
#
loop_
_entity.id
_entity.type
_entity.pdbx_description
1 polymer ?
#
loop_
_entity_poly.entity_id
_entity_poly.type
_entity_poly.pdbx_seq_one_letter_code
_entity_poly.pdbx_strand_id
1 'polypeptide(L)'
;MNINLATKAALLSALLFPGWGQLFLKRYKRGLAIIVPAVIGMVLILVHIVQIAVALLKAAPLKKDAVNFSAVVKLSIDAIKSLNLFYLLIIFLVIILLWIFSIVDAYLLGKKQIKKAAL
;
A
#
# COMPACT_ATOMS: atom_id res chain seq x y z
N MET A 1 6.84 -2.96 28.69
CA MET A 1 7.38 -1.74 28.06
C MET A 1 6.23 -0.76 27.84
N ASN A 2 6.26 0.44 28.44
CA ASN A 2 5.19 1.42 28.26
C ASN A 2 5.49 2.27 27.02
N ILE A 3 4.64 2.20 25.98
CA ILE A 3 4.88 2.85 24.69
C ILE A 3 4.34 4.29 24.76
N ASN A 4 5.20 5.28 24.51
CA ASN A 4 4.78 6.69 24.51
C ASN A 4 3.93 7.03 23.26
N LEU A 5 3.22 8.18 23.32
CA LEU A 5 2.31 8.64 22.28
C LEU A 5 2.95 8.70 20.88
N ALA A 6 4.20 9.18 20.78
CA ALA A 6 4.92 9.32 19.51
C ALA A 6 5.24 7.97 18.88
N THR A 7 5.76 7.04 19.68
CA THR A 7 6.05 5.68 19.23
C THR A 7 4.76 4.97 18.84
N LYS A 8 3.67 5.12 19.61
CA LYS A 8 2.37 4.53 19.26
C LYS A 8 1.85 5.04 17.91
N ALA A 9 1.90 6.35 17.67
CA ALA A 9 1.48 6.94 16.39
C ALA A 9 2.33 6.46 15.20
N ALA A 10 3.65 6.36 15.39
CA ALA A 10 4.56 5.84 14.38
C ALA A 10 4.25 4.37 14.05
N LEU A 11 4.04 3.53 15.07
CA LEU A 11 3.69 2.12 14.91
C LEU A 11 2.36 1.92 14.20
N LEU A 12 1.36 2.76 14.48
CA LEU A 12 0.08 2.71 13.76
C LEU A 12 0.27 3.01 12.27
N SER A 13 1.13 3.97 11.92
CA SER A 13 1.45 4.26 10.52
C SER A 13 2.29 3.14 9.88
N ALA A 14 3.20 2.53 10.63
CA ALA A 14 4.10 1.50 10.12
C ALA A 14 3.39 0.16 9.89
N LEU A 15 2.56 -0.26 10.84
CA LEU A 15 1.99 -1.61 10.88
C LEU A 15 0.59 -1.72 10.29
N LEU A 16 -0.23 -0.67 10.40
CA LEU A 16 -1.60 -0.71 9.88
C LEU A 16 -1.66 -0.15 8.46
N PHE A 17 -1.39 1.14 8.31
CA PHE A 17 -1.52 1.83 7.03
C PHE A 17 -0.87 3.22 7.08
N PRO A 18 -0.31 3.75 5.97
CA PRO A 18 0.16 5.13 5.94
C PRO A 18 -0.96 6.12 6.25
N GLY A 19 -0.71 7.03 7.18
CA GLY A 19 -1.61 8.09 7.64
C GLY A 19 -2.36 7.76 8.93
N TRP A 20 -2.33 6.50 9.41
CA TRP A 20 -3.07 6.08 10.61
C TRP A 20 -2.57 6.76 11.88
N GLY A 21 -1.27 7.00 12.00
CA GLY A 21 -0.70 7.76 13.12
C GLY A 21 -1.24 9.19 13.18
N GLN A 22 -1.39 9.85 12.04
CA GLN A 22 -1.95 11.18 11.93
C GLN A 22 -3.44 11.20 12.35
N LEU A 23 -4.22 10.19 11.93
CA LEU A 23 -5.61 10.03 12.39
C LEU A 23 -5.69 9.83 13.90
N PHE A 24 -4.84 8.96 14.46
CA PHE A 24 -4.74 8.72 15.89
C PHE A 24 -4.41 9.99 16.69
N LEU A 25 -3.52 10.84 16.17
CA LEU A 25 -3.17 12.13 16.77
C LEU A 25 -4.20 13.25 16.48
N LYS A 26 -5.37 12.91 15.91
CA LYS A 26 -6.46 13.81 15.51
C LYS A 26 -6.03 14.88 14.47
N ARG A 27 -5.00 14.57 13.67
CA ARG A 27 -4.52 15.40 12.56
C ARG A 27 -5.15 14.93 11.24
N TYR A 28 -6.47 14.92 11.18
CA TYR A 28 -7.26 14.33 10.09
C TYR A 28 -6.88 14.86 8.70
N LYS A 29 -6.71 16.17 8.53
CA LYS A 29 -6.31 16.77 7.23
C LYS A 29 -4.99 16.19 6.71
N ARG A 30 -3.99 16.03 7.59
CA ARG A 30 -2.69 15.43 7.24
C ARG A 30 -2.81 13.93 6.99
N GLY A 31 -3.58 13.22 7.82
CA GLY A 31 -3.84 11.79 7.62
C GLY A 31 -4.49 11.52 6.26
N LEU A 32 -5.55 12.26 5.92
CA LEU A 32 -6.23 12.13 4.63
C LEU A 32 -5.33 12.50 3.45
N ALA A 33 -4.49 13.51 3.57
CA ALA A 33 -3.53 13.88 2.52
C ALA A 33 -2.51 12.77 2.21
N ILE A 34 -2.29 11.83 3.14
CA ILE A 34 -1.41 10.67 2.95
C ILE A 34 -2.23 9.44 2.51
N ILE A 35 -3.37 9.18 3.18
CA ILE A 35 -4.21 8.00 2.92
C ILE A 35 -4.78 8.00 1.51
N VAL A 36 -5.34 9.13 1.07
CA VAL A 36 -6.01 9.23 -0.23
C VAL A 36 -5.08 8.85 -1.39
N PRO A 37 -3.88 9.44 -1.57
CA PRO A 37 -3.00 9.04 -2.65
C PRO A 37 -2.50 7.60 -2.52
N ALA A 38 -2.24 7.10 -1.29
CA ALA A 38 -1.87 5.71 -1.08
C ALA A 38 -2.98 4.73 -1.51
N VAL A 39 -4.23 5.02 -1.15
CA VAL A 39 -5.41 4.24 -1.57
C VAL A 39 -5.60 4.30 -3.08
N ILE A 40 -5.48 5.47 -3.70
CA ILE A 40 -5.56 5.62 -5.15
C ILE A 40 -4.52 4.74 -5.84
N GLY A 41 -3.25 4.82 -5.42
CA GLY A 41 -2.19 3.98 -5.99
C GLY A 41 -2.49 2.49 -5.85
N MET A 42 -2.97 2.06 -4.67
CA MET A 42 -3.34 0.66 -4.43
C MET A 42 -4.48 0.20 -5.34
N VAL A 43 -5.52 1.03 -5.50
CA VAL A 43 -6.65 0.75 -6.40
C VAL A 43 -6.18 0.64 -7.85
N LEU A 44 -5.30 1.53 -8.30
CA LEU A 44 -4.75 1.46 -9.66
C LEU A 44 -3.99 0.16 -9.90
N ILE A 45 -3.16 -0.27 -8.93
CA ILE A 45 -2.46 -1.56 -9.01
C ILE A 45 -3.46 -2.72 -9.09
N LEU A 46 -4.48 -2.75 -8.22
CA LEU A 46 -5.47 -3.82 -8.19
C LEU A 46 -6.28 -3.89 -9.49
N VAL A 47 -6.76 -2.75 -10.00
CA VAL A 47 -7.49 -2.68 -11.26
C VAL A 47 -6.63 -3.22 -12.41
N HIS A 48 -5.36 -2.86 -12.46
CA HIS A 48 -4.46 -3.32 -13.51
C HIS A 48 -4.19 -4.83 -13.42
N ILE A 49 -4.00 -5.37 -12.22
CA ILE A 49 -3.86 -6.82 -12.00
C ILE A 49 -5.10 -7.57 -12.49
N VAL A 50 -6.30 -7.07 -12.17
CA VAL A 50 -7.56 -7.67 -12.63
C VAL A 50 -7.67 -7.61 -14.16
N GLN A 51 -7.30 -6.48 -14.78
CA GLN A 51 -7.30 -6.35 -16.24
C GLN A 51 -6.37 -7.36 -16.91
N ILE A 52 -5.17 -7.55 -16.37
CA ILE A 52 -4.22 -8.56 -16.83
C ILE A 52 -4.84 -9.96 -16.72
N ALA A 53 -5.37 -10.32 -15.56
CA ALA A 53 -5.97 -11.63 -15.33
C ALA A 53 -7.12 -11.92 -16.32
N VAL A 54 -8.01 -10.94 -16.53
CA VAL A 54 -9.12 -11.05 -17.49
C VAL A 54 -8.60 -11.19 -18.93
N ALA A 55 -7.58 -10.43 -19.32
CA ALA A 55 -7.00 -10.52 -20.66
C ALA A 55 -6.39 -11.91 -20.92
N LEU A 56 -5.72 -12.50 -19.93
CA LEU A 56 -5.13 -13.83 -20.03
C LEU A 56 -6.18 -14.92 -20.20
N LEU A 57 -7.27 -14.86 -19.41
CA LEU A 57 -8.37 -15.82 -19.52
C LEU A 57 -9.07 -15.75 -20.89
N LYS A 58 -9.12 -14.57 -21.51
CA LYS A 58 -9.66 -14.39 -22.87
C LYS A 58 -8.72 -14.93 -23.94
N ALA A 59 -7.41 -14.72 -23.80
CA ALA A 59 -6.41 -15.13 -24.78
C ALA A 59 -6.11 -16.63 -24.76
N ALA A 60 -6.18 -17.25 -23.58
CA ALA A 60 -5.98 -18.68 -23.38
C ALA A 60 -7.12 -19.24 -22.52
N PRO A 61 -8.30 -19.54 -23.12
CA PRO A 61 -9.39 -20.13 -22.39
C PRO A 61 -8.94 -21.47 -21.82
N LEU A 62 -8.85 -21.52 -20.50
CA LEU A 62 -8.51 -22.72 -19.77
C LEU A 62 -9.55 -23.81 -20.05
N LYS A 63 -9.16 -24.88 -20.74
CA LYS A 63 -10.00 -26.08 -20.87
C LYS A 63 -10.21 -26.67 -19.48
N LYS A 64 -11.47 -26.86 -19.06
CA LYS A 64 -11.87 -27.32 -17.71
C LYS A 64 -11.07 -28.55 -17.24
N ASP A 65 -10.71 -29.43 -18.15
CA ASP A 65 -10.04 -30.71 -17.84
C ASP A 65 -8.49 -30.62 -17.79
N ALA A 66 -7.92 -29.46 -18.11
CA ALA A 66 -6.47 -29.21 -18.16
C ALA A 66 -5.99 -28.17 -17.12
N VAL A 67 -6.90 -27.65 -16.27
CA VAL A 67 -6.54 -26.66 -15.24
C VAL A 67 -5.95 -27.36 -14.04
N ASN A 68 -4.62 -27.39 -13.99
CA ASN A 68 -3.88 -27.68 -12.76
C ASN A 68 -3.10 -26.45 -12.31
N PHE A 69 -2.67 -26.44 -11.04
CA PHE A 69 -1.95 -25.31 -10.45
C PHE A 69 -0.69 -24.93 -11.25
N SER A 70 0.04 -25.94 -11.77
CA SER A 70 1.23 -25.72 -12.59
C SER A 70 0.93 -24.97 -13.90
N ALA A 71 -0.17 -25.32 -14.58
CA ALA A 71 -0.62 -24.64 -15.79
C ALA A 71 -1.00 -23.18 -15.50
N VAL A 72 -1.71 -22.92 -14.39
CA VAL A 72 -2.08 -21.55 -13.97
C VAL A 72 -0.86 -20.72 -13.62
N VAL A 73 0.10 -21.27 -12.87
CA VAL A 73 1.34 -20.58 -12.51
C VAL A 73 2.16 -20.28 -13.76
N LYS A 74 2.33 -21.24 -14.67
CA LYS A 74 3.08 -21.04 -15.91
C LYS A 74 2.46 -19.96 -16.79
N LEU A 75 1.15 -20.01 -17.02
CA LEU A 75 0.42 -18.98 -17.76
C LEU A 75 0.57 -17.60 -17.11
N SER A 76 0.53 -17.53 -15.78
CA SER A 76 0.73 -16.27 -15.05
C SER A 76 2.16 -15.73 -15.21
N ILE A 77 3.17 -16.60 -15.15
CA ILE A 77 4.58 -16.20 -15.35
C ILE A 77 4.81 -15.70 -16.78
N ASP A 78 4.30 -16.42 -17.78
CA ASP A 78 4.46 -16.04 -19.19
C ASP A 78 3.74 -14.72 -19.49
N ALA A 79 2.58 -14.51 -18.89
CA ALA A 79 1.88 -13.22 -18.92
C ALA A 79 2.75 -12.09 -18.36
N ILE A 80 3.28 -12.26 -17.15
CA ILE A 80 4.09 -11.24 -16.47
C ILE A 80 5.32 -10.87 -17.29
N LYS A 81 5.98 -11.83 -17.94
CA LYS A 81 7.15 -11.58 -18.79
C LYS A 81 6.83 -10.69 -19.99
N SER A 82 5.62 -10.77 -20.52
CA SER A 82 5.18 -9.95 -21.65
C SER A 82 4.70 -8.54 -21.26
N LEU A 83 4.53 -8.28 -19.96
CA LEU A 83 3.99 -7.03 -19.46
C LEU A 83 5.09 -6.03 -19.10
N ASN A 84 4.87 -4.78 -19.50
CA ASN A 84 5.68 -3.67 -19.00
C ASN A 84 5.20 -3.26 -17.60
N LEU A 85 5.87 -3.81 -16.56
CA LEU A 85 5.54 -3.55 -15.16
C LEU A 85 6.13 -2.23 -14.62
N PHE A 86 6.85 -1.45 -15.43
CA PHE A 86 7.56 -0.25 -14.98
C PHE A 86 6.62 0.78 -14.34
N TYR A 87 5.43 0.96 -14.92
CA TYR A 87 4.41 1.86 -14.38
C TYR A 87 3.91 1.42 -12.99
N LEU A 88 3.65 0.12 -12.80
CA LEU A 88 3.23 -0.43 -11.50
C LEU A 88 4.33 -0.29 -10.46
N LEU A 89 5.59 -0.50 -10.87
CA LEU A 89 6.74 -0.32 -10.00
C LEU A 89 6.86 1.12 -9.51
N ILE A 90 6.65 2.12 -10.38
CA ILE A 90 6.65 3.53 -10.00
C ILE A 90 5.55 3.82 -8.98
N ILE A 91 4.31 3.37 -9.23
CA ILE A 91 3.20 3.57 -8.27
C ILE A 91 3.54 2.92 -6.93
N PHE A 92 4.05 1.69 -6.95
CA PHE A 92 4.44 0.98 -5.73
C PHE A 92 5.51 1.72 -4.95
N LEU A 93 6.55 2.22 -5.63
CA LEU A 93 7.61 3.04 -5.01
C LEU A 93 7.03 4.32 -4.39
N VAL A 94 6.10 5.00 -5.06
CA VAL A 94 5.42 6.19 -4.51
C VAL A 94 4.65 5.84 -3.24
N ILE A 95 3.94 4.70 -3.21
CA ILE A 95 3.24 4.22 -2.01
C ILE A 95 4.23 3.96 -0.87
N ILE A 96 5.35 3.29 -1.14
CA ILE A 96 6.39 3.02 -0.14
C ILE A 96 6.98 4.33 0.41
N LEU A 97 7.25 5.32 -0.45
CA LEU A 97 7.74 6.63 -0.02
C LEU A 97 6.72 7.36 0.86
N LEU A 98 5.44 7.35 0.49
CA LEU A 98 4.35 7.87 1.33
C LEU A 98 4.27 7.14 2.67
N TRP A 99 4.56 5.83 2.67
CA TRP A 99 4.56 5.02 3.87
C TRP A 99 5.67 5.40 4.84
N ILE A 100 6.90 5.47 4.35
CA ILE A 100 8.05 5.91 5.15
C ILE A 100 7.82 7.33 5.66
N PHE A 101 7.38 8.23 4.78
CA PHE A 101 7.04 9.61 5.16
C PHE A 101 6.00 9.65 6.27
N SER A 102 4.93 8.84 6.17
CA SER A 102 3.89 8.78 7.18
C SER A 102 4.40 8.38 8.56
N ILE A 103 5.31 7.41 8.63
CA ILE A 103 5.88 6.92 9.89
C ILE A 103 6.66 8.05 10.57
N VAL A 104 7.54 8.70 9.82
CA VAL A 104 8.36 9.81 10.30
C VAL A 104 7.47 10.99 10.74
N ASP A 105 6.50 11.37 9.92
CA ASP A 105 5.61 12.49 10.22
C ASP A 105 4.75 12.22 11.47
N ALA A 106 4.20 11.01 11.63
CA ALA A 106 3.44 10.62 12.81
C ALA A 106 4.28 10.66 14.09
N TYR A 107 5.52 10.16 14.03
CA TYR A 107 6.46 10.21 15.14
C TYR A 107 6.74 11.66 15.57
N LEU A 108 7.07 12.54 14.62
CA LEU A 108 7.38 13.94 14.88
C LEU A 108 6.17 14.70 15.43
N LEU A 109 4.97 14.43 14.90
CA LEU A 109 3.73 15.01 15.42
C LEU A 109 3.44 14.58 16.86
N GLY A 110 3.64 13.30 17.17
CA GLY A 110 3.47 12.79 18.53
C GLY A 110 4.47 13.43 19.50
N LYS A 111 5.74 13.57 19.11
CA LYS A 111 6.75 14.29 19.92
C LYS A 111 6.35 15.74 20.20
N LYS A 112 5.81 16.44 19.20
CA LYS A 112 5.32 17.82 19.37
C LYS A 112 4.15 17.91 20.35
N GLN A 113 3.21 16.96 20.31
CA GLN A 113 2.08 16.92 21.25
C GLN A 113 2.53 16.64 22.69
N ILE A 114 3.46 15.70 22.89
CA ILE A 114 4.05 15.44 24.22
C ILE A 114 4.69 16.71 24.77
N LYS A 115 5.51 17.41 23.98
CA LYS A 115 6.17 18.66 24.41
C LYS A 115 5.14 19.74 24.78
N LYS A 116 4.06 19.87 24.01
CA LYS A 116 3.00 20.85 24.29
C LYS A 116 2.23 20.54 25.58
N ALA A 117 2.06 19.28 25.94
CA ALA A 117 1.37 18.88 27.16
C ALA A 117 2.23 19.02 28.43
N ALA A 118 3.54 19.23 28.27
CA ALA A 118 4.49 19.43 29.37
C ALA A 118 4.78 20.92 29.66
N LEU A 119 4.17 21.84 28.91
CA LEU A 119 4.19 23.30 29.09
C LEU A 119 2.86 23.74 29.68
#